data_AF-A0A154L4N1-F1
#
_entry.id   AF-A0A154L4N1-F1
#
_cell.length_a   1.000
_cell.length_b   1.000
_cell.length_c   1.000
_cell.angle_alpha   90.00
_cell.angle_beta   90.00
_cell.angle_gamma   90.00
#
_symmetry.space_group_name_H-M   'P 1'
#
loop_
_entity.id
_entity.type
_entity.pdbx_description
1 polymer ?
#
loop_
_entity_poly.entity_id
_entity_poly.type
_entity_poly.pdbx_seq_one_letter_code
_entity_poly.pdbx_strand_id
1 'polypeptide(L)'
;MGTKFGVQSKLLISFALVGLMAVVSAVVGAVSFNKFGEALTTITEEKLPPIAAAQELATESAEIVAIAPRIVASNSTDEEQAIKEELDFRLLELVNKINEIEATGFMPEVIATINDNRIQLQDTLGQLHTVTQERFAISAEKAEKLGEFQDLAKRYGDTLKPVLSYTQNDIAQGNAYAQSLKDDPSAKYTASTEEVIENFIKMNDAISARSPVLEIERLGSSAANMIIASTTETQAVRLSIIPVRIRGTYADALAALESIGNERLKNFYVELIDKMSKLSVGDDSLPELRKRELAAAEESQRLVIQSGEFANAMRSSVAELVAALNSEVQDAAAQAKVVEKQSLTALAVVAAAAILISLIIYVVYVRGNLLRRLAGLQKTMVTLADGNLDIDVPVKGNDEITAMGRAVEVFKDNALKV
;
A
#
# COMPACT_ATOMS: atom_id res chain seq x y z
N MET A 1 49.05 -53.77 -43.32
CA MET A 1 48.15 -54.93 -43.48
C MET A 1 46.72 -54.40 -43.63
N GLY A 2 46.21 -54.30 -44.86
CA GLY A 2 44.83 -53.88 -45.09
C GLY A 2 43.93 -55.10 -45.05
N THR A 3 43.12 -55.25 -43.99
CA THR A 3 42.01 -56.21 -43.96
C THR A 3 41.06 -55.87 -45.11
N LYS A 4 41.08 -56.68 -46.16
CA LYS A 4 40.28 -56.45 -47.37
C LYS A 4 38.82 -56.80 -47.06
N PHE A 5 38.00 -55.77 -46.85
CA PHE A 5 36.58 -55.92 -46.51
C PHE A 5 35.76 -56.46 -47.70
N GLY A 6 34.98 -57.52 -47.46
CA GLY A 6 33.97 -58.03 -48.37
C GLY A 6 32.77 -57.09 -48.53
N VAL A 7 31.87 -57.41 -49.46
CA VAL A 7 30.57 -56.76 -49.68
C VAL A 7 29.76 -56.71 -48.39
N GLN A 8 29.71 -57.81 -47.63
CA GLN A 8 28.92 -57.88 -46.40
C GLN A 8 29.42 -56.86 -45.37
N SER A 9 30.73 -56.76 -45.16
CA SER A 9 31.32 -55.81 -44.22
C SER A 9 31.14 -54.35 -44.65
N LYS A 10 31.24 -54.07 -45.96
CA LYS A 10 31.01 -52.71 -46.50
C LYS A 10 29.56 -52.26 -46.38
N LEU A 11 28.60 -53.16 -46.60
CA LEU A 11 27.18 -52.90 -46.34
C LEU A 11 26.91 -52.68 -44.84
N LEU A 12 27.49 -53.50 -43.97
CA LEU A 12 27.41 -53.32 -42.51
C LEU A 12 27.94 -51.95 -42.07
N ILE A 13 29.11 -51.53 -42.56
CA ILE A 13 29.67 -50.20 -42.27
C ILE A 13 28.74 -49.10 -42.76
N SER A 14 28.17 -49.24 -43.96
CA SER A 14 27.25 -48.26 -44.54
C SER A 14 25.97 -48.12 -43.71
N PHE A 15 25.35 -49.23 -43.30
CA PHE A 15 24.19 -49.23 -42.42
C PHE A 15 24.52 -48.71 -41.02
N ALA A 16 25.67 -49.09 -40.46
CA ALA A 16 26.12 -48.59 -39.16
C ALA A 16 26.31 -47.07 -39.18
N LEU A 17 26.82 -46.52 -40.29
CA LEU A 17 27.05 -45.09 -40.43
C LEU A 17 25.74 -44.29 -40.54
N VAL A 18 24.73 -44.81 -41.24
CA VAL A 18 23.39 -44.22 -41.27
C VAL A 18 22.71 -44.34 -39.89
N GLY A 19 22.84 -45.49 -39.23
CA GLY A 19 22.36 -45.68 -37.86
C GLY A 19 22.99 -44.70 -36.86
N LEU A 20 24.31 -44.45 -36.98
CA LEU A 20 25.04 -43.49 -36.15
C LEU A 20 24.46 -42.06 -36.31
N MET A 21 24.12 -41.65 -37.53
CA MET A 21 23.49 -40.35 -37.80
C MET A 21 22.14 -40.20 -37.09
N ALA A 22 21.33 -41.27 -37.04
CA ALA A 22 20.07 -41.27 -36.29
C ALA A 22 20.31 -41.09 -34.78
N VAL A 23 21.33 -41.76 -34.22
CA VAL A 23 21.72 -41.60 -32.82
C VAL A 23 22.20 -40.17 -32.54
N VAL A 24 23.06 -39.60 -33.39
CA VAL A 24 23.52 -38.21 -33.25
C VAL A 24 22.35 -37.24 -33.28
N SER A 25 21.40 -37.42 -34.20
CA SER A 25 20.18 -36.61 -34.27
C SER A 25 19.36 -36.69 -32.97
N ALA A 26 19.16 -37.91 -32.44
CA ALA A 26 18.46 -38.11 -31.17
C ALA A 26 19.17 -37.43 -30.00
N VAL A 27 20.51 -37.49 -29.93
CA VAL A 27 21.31 -36.81 -28.90
C VAL A 27 21.19 -35.29 -29.01
N VAL A 28 21.31 -34.73 -30.22
CA VAL A 28 21.14 -33.28 -30.44
C VAL A 28 19.74 -32.83 -30.05
N GLY A 29 18.71 -33.61 -30.43
CA GLY A 29 17.32 -33.35 -30.04
C GLY A 29 17.14 -33.38 -28.52
N ALA A 30 17.67 -34.39 -27.83
CA ALA A 30 17.58 -34.52 -26.38
C ALA A 30 18.27 -33.36 -25.65
N VAL A 31 19.49 -32.98 -26.05
CA VAL A 31 20.20 -31.83 -25.46
C VAL A 31 19.42 -30.53 -25.69
N SER A 32 18.85 -30.34 -26.88
CA SER A 32 18.03 -29.16 -27.17
C SER A 32 16.79 -29.10 -26.28
N PHE A 33 16.10 -30.22 -26.11
CA PHE A 33 14.87 -30.26 -25.32
C PHE A 33 15.15 -29.99 -23.83
N ASN A 34 16.26 -30.51 -23.31
CA ASN A 34 16.70 -30.22 -21.94
C ASN A 34 17.01 -28.74 -21.74
N LYS A 35 17.77 -28.10 -22.66
CA LYS A 35 18.07 -26.66 -22.56
C LYS A 35 16.81 -25.79 -22.65
N PHE A 36 15.84 -26.20 -23.47
CA PHE A 36 14.54 -25.52 -23.54
C PHE A 36 13.76 -25.68 -22.24
N GLY A 37 13.77 -26.88 -21.65
CA GLY A 37 13.19 -27.15 -20.34
C GLY A 37 13.80 -26.29 -19.23
N GLU A 38 15.13 -26.23 -19.15
CA GLU A 38 15.86 -25.36 -18.19
C GLU A 38 15.44 -23.89 -18.33
N ALA A 39 15.43 -23.36 -19.56
CA ALA A 39 15.02 -21.98 -19.79
C ALA A 39 13.56 -21.71 -19.41
N LEU A 40 12.66 -22.67 -19.66
CA LEU A 40 11.26 -22.58 -19.26
C LEU A 40 11.14 -22.58 -17.73
N THR A 41 11.83 -23.51 -17.04
CA THR A 41 11.86 -23.59 -15.58
C THR A 41 12.37 -22.30 -14.95
N THR A 42 13.48 -21.73 -15.44
CA THR A 42 13.97 -20.42 -14.97
C THR A 42 12.91 -19.34 -15.11
N ILE A 43 12.21 -19.26 -16.25
CA ILE A 43 11.15 -18.25 -16.43
C ILE A 43 9.99 -18.51 -15.47
N THR A 44 9.46 -19.73 -15.42
CA THR A 44 8.21 -20.03 -14.70
C THR A 44 8.37 -20.17 -13.20
N GLU A 45 9.48 -20.71 -12.72
CA GLU A 45 9.70 -21.02 -11.31
C GLU A 45 10.60 -19.99 -10.61
N GLU A 46 11.54 -19.36 -11.31
CA GLU A 46 12.48 -18.41 -10.68
C GLU A 46 12.13 -16.94 -10.92
N LYS A 47 11.59 -16.60 -12.11
CA LYS A 47 11.41 -15.18 -12.51
C LYS A 47 9.97 -14.67 -12.46
N LEU A 48 8.97 -15.50 -12.78
CA LEU A 48 7.55 -15.08 -12.74
C LEU A 48 7.00 -14.86 -11.32
N PRO A 49 7.23 -15.74 -10.32
CA PRO A 49 6.67 -15.55 -8.98
C PRO A 49 7.12 -14.24 -8.31
N PRO A 50 8.40 -13.82 -8.35
CA PRO A 50 8.83 -12.53 -7.80
C PRO A 50 8.16 -11.31 -8.47
N ILE A 51 7.84 -11.40 -9.78
CA ILE A 51 7.09 -10.33 -10.47
C ILE A 51 5.68 -10.21 -9.89
N ALA A 52 4.99 -11.33 -9.68
CA ALA A 52 3.67 -11.34 -9.08
C ALA A 52 3.72 -10.79 -7.64
N ALA A 53 4.66 -11.26 -6.83
CA ALA A 53 4.87 -10.76 -5.46
C ALA A 53 5.14 -9.25 -5.43
N ALA A 54 5.96 -8.73 -6.35
CA ALA A 54 6.22 -7.29 -6.45
C ALA A 54 4.98 -6.50 -6.90
N GLN A 55 4.15 -7.02 -7.80
CA GLN A 55 2.89 -6.37 -8.18
C GLN A 55 1.87 -6.34 -7.02
N GLU A 56 1.76 -7.44 -6.28
CA GLU A 56 0.95 -7.51 -5.07
C GLU A 56 1.46 -6.55 -4.00
N LEU A 57 2.79 -6.42 -3.85
CA LEU A 57 3.41 -5.46 -2.95
C LEU A 57 3.00 -4.00 -3.27
N ALA A 58 2.99 -3.62 -4.55
CA ALA A 58 2.51 -2.30 -4.96
C ALA A 58 1.03 -2.08 -4.65
N THR A 59 0.21 -3.13 -4.77
CA THR A 59 -1.23 -3.08 -4.47
C THR A 59 -1.46 -2.94 -2.97
N GLU A 60 -0.81 -3.77 -2.16
CA GLU A 60 -0.92 -3.75 -0.70
C GLU A 60 -0.46 -2.41 -0.13
N SER A 61 0.62 -1.83 -0.66
CA SER A 61 1.08 -0.49 -0.31
C SER A 61 -0.01 0.59 -0.54
N ALA A 62 -0.74 0.51 -1.65
CA ALA A 62 -1.82 1.47 -1.94
C ALA A 62 -3.02 1.28 -0.99
N GLU A 63 -3.35 0.03 -0.65
CA GLU A 63 -4.42 -0.28 0.30
C GLU A 63 -4.09 0.21 1.71
N ILE A 64 -2.84 0.05 2.16
CA ILE A 64 -2.36 0.57 3.46
C ILE A 64 -2.48 2.10 3.53
N VAL A 65 -2.12 2.83 2.48
CA VAL A 65 -2.28 4.31 2.47
C VAL A 65 -3.74 4.73 2.55
N ALA A 66 -4.65 3.97 1.93
CA ALA A 66 -6.08 4.25 1.99
C ALA A 66 -6.66 4.09 3.41
N ILE A 67 -5.92 3.47 4.34
CA ILE A 67 -6.30 3.39 5.76
C ILE A 67 -6.02 4.70 6.50
N ALA A 68 -4.98 5.46 6.13
CA ALA A 68 -4.64 6.72 6.81
C ALA A 68 -5.83 7.71 6.92
N PRO A 69 -6.57 8.03 5.85
CA PRO A 69 -7.75 8.90 5.97
C PRO A 69 -8.90 8.25 6.76
N ARG A 70 -9.01 6.91 6.81
CA ARG A 70 -10.01 6.21 7.63
C ARG A 70 -9.71 6.39 9.12
N ILE A 71 -8.44 6.32 9.52
CA ILE A 71 -8.01 6.62 10.90
C ILE A 71 -8.44 8.04 11.28
N VAL A 72 -8.16 9.02 10.43
CA VAL A 72 -8.54 10.43 10.71
C VAL A 72 -10.05 10.65 10.76
N ALA A 73 -10.81 9.94 9.92
CA ALA A 73 -12.26 10.06 9.83
C ALA A 73 -13.05 9.30 10.91
N SER A 74 -12.38 8.46 11.70
CA SER A 74 -12.99 7.73 12.81
C SER A 74 -13.60 8.67 13.86
N ASN A 75 -14.71 8.25 14.45
CA ASN A 75 -15.49 9.05 15.39
C ASN A 75 -15.35 8.60 16.86
N SER A 76 -14.71 7.46 17.09
CA SER A 76 -14.45 6.92 18.43
C SER A 76 -13.16 6.13 18.50
N THR A 77 -12.64 5.98 19.72
CA THR A 77 -11.50 5.11 20.02
C THR A 77 -11.74 3.67 19.55
N ASP A 78 -12.95 3.13 19.73
CA ASP A 78 -13.27 1.74 19.33
C ASP A 78 -13.28 1.56 17.81
N GLU A 79 -13.82 2.53 17.06
CA GLU A 79 -13.82 2.51 15.59
C GLU A 79 -12.39 2.60 15.04
N GLU A 80 -11.59 3.50 15.60
CA GLU A 80 -10.19 3.68 15.22
C GLU A 80 -9.36 2.43 15.54
N GLN A 81 -9.57 1.81 16.70
CA GLN A 81 -8.86 0.60 17.09
C GLN A 81 -9.11 -0.56 16.13
N ALA A 82 -10.36 -0.74 15.67
CA ALA A 82 -10.68 -1.75 14.66
C ALA A 82 -9.96 -1.49 13.32
N ILE A 83 -9.86 -0.22 12.91
CA ILE A 83 -9.08 0.18 11.72
C ILE A 83 -7.59 -0.08 11.93
N LYS A 84 -7.06 0.18 13.14
CA LYS A 84 -5.67 -0.08 13.49
C LYS A 84 -5.32 -1.56 13.45
N GLU A 85 -6.21 -2.44 13.90
CA GLU A 85 -6.04 -3.89 13.82
C GLU A 85 -6.00 -4.38 12.36
N GLU A 86 -6.86 -3.84 11.49
CA GLU A 86 -6.80 -4.11 10.05
C GLU A 86 -5.46 -3.65 9.45
N LEU A 87 -4.99 -2.47 9.83
CA LEU A 87 -3.69 -1.94 9.39
C LEU A 87 -2.53 -2.86 9.82
N ASP A 88 -2.52 -3.31 11.07
CA ASP A 88 -1.45 -4.18 11.59
C ASP A 88 -1.38 -5.51 10.86
N PHE A 89 -2.54 -6.09 10.52
CA PHE A 89 -2.61 -7.29 9.71
C PHE A 89 -1.98 -7.08 8.33
N ARG A 90 -2.34 -5.99 7.65
CA ARG A 90 -1.82 -5.66 6.31
C ARG A 90 -0.33 -5.33 6.30
N LEU A 91 0.15 -4.62 7.32
CA LEU A 91 1.58 -4.36 7.50
C LEU A 91 2.37 -5.66 7.67
N LEU A 92 1.82 -6.64 8.39
CA LEU A 92 2.44 -7.95 8.56
C LEU A 92 2.48 -8.72 7.22
N GLU A 93 1.41 -8.70 6.43
CA GLU A 93 1.41 -9.27 5.08
C GLU A 93 2.44 -8.59 4.16
N LEU A 94 2.54 -7.26 4.23
CA LEU A 94 3.53 -6.47 3.49
C LEU A 94 4.97 -6.87 3.85
N VAL A 95 5.26 -7.07 5.13
CA VAL A 95 6.56 -7.58 5.61
C VAL A 95 6.86 -8.95 5.02
N ASN A 96 5.90 -9.88 5.05
CA ASN A 96 6.10 -11.22 4.52
C ASN A 96 6.41 -11.22 3.01
N LYS A 97 5.71 -10.39 2.22
CA LYS A 97 5.98 -10.24 0.79
C LYS A 97 7.35 -9.66 0.49
N ILE A 98 7.79 -8.65 1.27
CA ILE A 98 9.14 -8.09 1.13
C ILE A 98 10.20 -9.15 1.42
N ASN A 99 10.03 -9.95 2.48
CA ASN A 99 10.96 -11.03 2.82
C ASN A 99 11.02 -12.12 1.73
N GLU A 100 9.88 -12.46 1.11
CA GLU A 100 9.82 -13.41 -0.01
C GLU A 100 10.63 -12.90 -1.21
N ILE A 101 10.49 -11.62 -1.54
CA ILE A 101 11.25 -11.00 -2.63
C ILE A 101 12.73 -10.87 -2.25
N GLU A 102 13.06 -10.52 -1.01
CA GLU A 102 14.44 -10.44 -0.50
C GLU A 102 15.18 -11.78 -0.58
N ALA A 103 14.48 -12.89 -0.29
CA ALA A 103 15.04 -14.23 -0.40
C ALA A 103 15.51 -14.61 -1.81
N THR A 104 15.04 -13.90 -2.85
CA THR A 104 15.52 -14.08 -4.23
C THR A 104 16.94 -13.54 -4.45
N GLY A 105 17.42 -12.64 -3.58
CA GLY A 105 18.70 -11.96 -3.73
C GLY A 105 18.76 -10.96 -4.89
N PHE A 106 17.64 -10.70 -5.57
CA PHE A 106 17.58 -9.79 -6.72
C PHE A 106 17.51 -8.33 -6.27
N MET A 107 18.39 -7.47 -6.80
CA MET A 107 18.43 -6.02 -6.50
C MET A 107 18.34 -5.69 -4.98
N PRO A 108 19.27 -6.18 -4.14
CA PRO A 108 19.18 -6.04 -2.68
C PRO A 108 19.09 -4.58 -2.22
N GLU A 109 19.71 -3.64 -2.93
CA GLU A 109 19.64 -2.20 -2.60
C GLU A 109 18.24 -1.60 -2.82
N VAL A 110 17.53 -2.03 -3.87
CA VAL A 110 16.15 -1.59 -4.14
C VAL A 110 15.19 -2.18 -3.11
N ILE A 111 15.38 -3.46 -2.76
CA ILE A 111 14.59 -4.12 -1.71
C ILE A 111 14.83 -3.45 -0.34
N ALA A 112 16.08 -3.11 -0.02
CA ALA A 112 16.39 -2.35 1.19
C ALA A 112 15.65 -0.99 1.20
N THR A 113 15.63 -0.27 0.07
CA THR A 113 14.89 0.99 -0.07
C THR A 113 13.38 0.80 0.11
N ILE A 114 12.80 -0.27 -0.43
CA ILE A 114 11.40 -0.65 -0.21
C ILE A 114 11.13 -0.89 1.28
N ASN A 115 12.01 -1.65 1.93
CA ASN A 115 11.92 -2.01 3.34
C ASN A 115 12.03 -0.77 4.25
N ASP A 116 12.91 0.18 3.91
CA ASP A 116 13.06 1.45 4.63
C ASP A 116 11.80 2.30 4.51
N ASN A 117 11.26 2.45 3.29
CA ASN A 117 9.98 3.15 3.08
C ASN A 117 8.82 2.48 3.81
N ARG A 118 8.83 1.14 3.93
CA ARG A 118 7.84 0.41 4.73
C ARG A 118 7.92 0.78 6.19
N ILE A 119 9.12 0.78 6.77
CA ILE A 119 9.33 1.14 8.17
C ILE A 119 8.84 2.57 8.42
N GLN A 120 9.21 3.51 7.56
CA GLN A 120 8.75 4.89 7.68
C GLN A 120 7.23 5.01 7.57
N LEU A 121 6.61 4.31 6.61
CA LEU A 121 5.15 4.26 6.47
C LEU A 121 4.49 3.71 7.74
N GLN A 122 4.97 2.59 8.27
CA GLN A 122 4.47 1.97 9.49
C GLN A 122 4.58 2.92 10.69
N ASP A 123 5.74 3.56 10.87
CA ASP A 123 5.97 4.50 11.97
C ASP A 123 5.07 5.73 11.86
N THR A 124 4.93 6.30 10.67
CA THR A 124 4.02 7.44 10.41
C THR A 124 2.57 7.08 10.71
N LEU A 125 2.11 5.89 10.30
CA LEU A 125 0.75 5.44 10.61
C LEU A 125 0.56 5.13 12.10
N GLY A 126 1.60 4.65 12.79
CA GLY A 126 1.61 4.50 14.24
C GLY A 126 1.47 5.84 14.97
N GLN A 127 2.20 6.87 14.52
CA GLN A 127 2.04 8.24 15.03
C GLN A 127 0.64 8.79 14.76
N LEU A 128 0.07 8.50 13.57
CA LEU A 128 -1.27 8.94 13.21
C LEU A 128 -2.33 8.34 14.14
N HIS A 129 -2.19 7.05 14.49
CA HIS A 129 -3.00 6.40 15.51
C HIS A 129 -2.89 7.12 16.86
N THR A 130 -1.67 7.35 17.37
CA THR A 130 -1.45 8.04 18.65
C THR A 130 -2.09 9.43 18.69
N VAL A 131 -1.85 10.26 17.67
CA VAL A 131 -2.42 11.61 17.58
C VAL A 131 -3.95 11.57 17.49
N THR A 132 -4.51 10.57 16.82
CA THR A 132 -5.97 10.41 16.72
C THR A 132 -6.59 10.02 18.07
N GLN A 133 -5.94 9.14 18.84
CA GLN A 133 -6.35 8.80 20.20
C GLN A 133 -6.26 10.00 21.15
N GLU A 134 -5.18 10.79 21.06
CA GLU A 134 -5.05 12.06 21.80
C GLU A 134 -6.18 13.03 21.45
N ARG A 135 -6.55 13.14 20.17
CA ARG A 135 -7.67 13.98 19.72
C ARG A 135 -9.00 13.55 20.34
N PHE A 136 -9.26 12.25 20.48
CA PHE A 136 -10.45 11.76 21.17
C PHE A 136 -10.44 12.11 22.66
N ALA A 137 -9.30 11.92 23.33
CA ALA A 137 -9.14 12.27 24.73
C ALA A 137 -9.37 13.78 24.98
N ILE A 138 -8.76 14.64 24.15
CA ILE A 138 -8.95 16.09 24.20
C ILE A 138 -10.41 16.47 23.98
N SER A 139 -11.08 15.83 23.00
CA SER A 139 -12.50 16.08 22.71
C SER A 139 -13.40 15.72 23.89
N ALA A 140 -13.18 14.56 24.51
CA ALA A 140 -13.91 14.13 25.70
C ALA A 140 -13.69 15.07 26.89
N GLU A 141 -12.43 15.42 27.18
CA GLU A 141 -12.08 16.35 28.27
C GLU A 141 -12.69 17.74 28.05
N LYS A 142 -12.64 18.25 26.82
CA LYS A 142 -13.26 19.53 26.46
C LYS A 142 -14.78 19.50 26.64
N ALA A 143 -15.44 18.41 26.25
CA ALA A 143 -16.88 18.26 26.40
C ALA A 143 -17.30 18.25 27.88
N GLU A 144 -16.58 17.54 28.73
CA GLU A 144 -16.79 17.49 30.18
C GLU A 144 -16.63 18.89 30.81
N LYS A 145 -15.48 19.54 30.58
CA LYS A 145 -15.18 20.87 31.12
C LYS A 145 -16.14 21.95 30.62
N LEU A 146 -16.60 21.84 29.37
CA LEU A 146 -17.60 22.76 28.83
C LEU A 146 -18.94 22.59 29.54
N GLY A 147 -19.36 21.36 29.83
CA GLY A 147 -20.56 21.07 30.62
C GLY A 147 -20.46 21.68 32.03
N GLU A 148 -19.35 21.46 32.72
CA GLU A 148 -19.09 22.04 34.04
C GLU A 148 -19.14 23.58 33.99
N PHE A 149 -18.46 24.18 33.00
CA PHE A 149 -18.43 25.62 32.82
C PHE A 149 -19.83 26.22 32.58
N GLN A 150 -20.64 25.58 31.74
CA GLN A 150 -22.01 26.04 31.45
C GLN A 150 -22.90 26.01 32.70
N ASP A 151 -22.73 25.03 33.57
CA ASP A 151 -23.45 24.97 34.84
C ASP A 151 -23.00 26.04 35.83
N LEU A 152 -21.68 26.33 35.90
CA LEU A 152 -21.18 27.46 36.69
C LEU A 152 -21.69 28.80 36.16
N ALA A 153 -21.67 29.01 34.84
CA ALA A 153 -22.19 30.22 34.19
C ALA A 153 -23.70 30.40 34.43
N LYS A 154 -24.48 29.31 34.40
CA LYS A 154 -25.91 29.33 34.75
C LYS A 154 -26.12 29.76 36.20
N ARG A 155 -25.39 29.16 37.14
CA ARG A 155 -25.44 29.52 38.57
C ARG A 155 -25.04 30.98 38.81
N TYR A 156 -24.07 31.48 38.03
CA TYR A 156 -23.62 32.87 38.08
C TYR A 156 -24.78 33.84 37.79
N GLY A 157 -25.52 33.61 36.71
CA GLY A 157 -26.66 34.45 36.34
C GLY A 157 -27.88 34.27 37.26
N ASP A 158 -28.20 33.02 37.62
CA ASP A 158 -29.39 32.70 38.42
C ASP A 158 -29.36 33.31 39.82
N THR A 159 -28.17 33.40 40.43
CA THR A 159 -28.01 33.93 41.79
C THR A 159 -28.27 35.45 41.87
N LEU A 160 -28.13 36.19 40.76
CA LEU A 160 -28.47 37.63 40.70
C LEU A 160 -29.95 37.90 40.44
N LYS A 161 -30.71 36.92 39.91
CA LYS A 161 -32.12 37.13 39.54
C LYS A 161 -32.99 37.63 40.70
N PRO A 162 -32.92 37.06 41.92
CA PRO A 162 -33.69 37.59 43.06
C PRO A 162 -33.30 39.03 43.38
N VAL A 163 -32.00 39.35 43.27
CA VAL A 163 -31.45 40.68 43.58
C VAL A 163 -31.97 41.72 42.60
N LEU A 164 -31.93 41.38 41.31
CA LEU A 164 -32.49 42.19 40.25
C LEU A 164 -34.02 42.31 40.33
N SER A 165 -34.71 41.27 40.81
CA SER A 165 -36.17 41.29 40.96
C SER A 165 -36.62 42.20 42.11
N TYR A 166 -36.03 42.08 43.30
CA TYR A 166 -36.43 42.92 44.44
C TYR A 166 -36.11 44.40 44.17
N THR A 167 -34.92 44.70 43.64
CA THR A 167 -34.54 46.10 43.32
C THR A 167 -35.45 46.68 42.25
N GLN A 168 -35.86 45.88 41.26
CA GLN A 168 -36.82 46.32 40.24
C GLN A 168 -38.19 46.65 40.85
N ASN A 169 -38.67 45.85 41.81
CA ASN A 169 -39.94 46.08 42.48
C ASN A 169 -39.89 47.35 43.35
N ASP A 170 -38.83 47.54 44.14
CA ASP A 170 -38.67 48.73 44.99
C ASP A 170 -38.54 50.02 44.16
N ILE A 171 -37.82 49.98 43.04
CA ILE A 171 -37.77 51.10 42.08
C ILE A 171 -39.15 51.37 41.47
N ALA A 172 -39.90 50.33 41.09
CA ALA A 172 -41.23 50.49 40.53
C ALA A 172 -42.22 51.09 41.55
N GLN A 173 -42.16 50.64 42.81
CA GLN A 173 -42.96 51.19 43.91
C GLN A 173 -42.61 52.66 44.17
N GLY A 174 -41.32 52.99 44.28
CA GLY A 174 -40.87 54.38 44.47
C GLY A 174 -41.30 55.30 43.33
N ASN A 175 -41.22 54.83 42.08
CA ASN A 175 -41.72 55.57 40.92
C ASN A 175 -43.25 55.76 40.96
N ALA A 176 -43.99 54.72 41.33
CA ALA A 176 -45.45 54.81 41.46
C ALA A 176 -45.87 55.79 42.57
N TYR A 177 -45.14 55.79 43.70
CA TYR A 177 -45.33 56.75 44.78
C TYR A 177 -45.01 58.18 44.36
N ALA A 178 -43.88 58.39 43.68
CA ALA A 178 -43.54 59.70 43.13
C ALA A 178 -44.57 60.21 42.12
N GLN A 179 -45.18 59.30 41.34
CA GLN A 179 -46.23 59.62 40.40
C GLN A 179 -47.54 59.98 41.11
N SER A 180 -47.94 59.28 42.17
CA SER A 180 -49.16 59.60 42.92
C SER A 180 -49.12 61.01 43.54
N LEU A 181 -47.95 61.45 44.01
CA LEU A 181 -47.74 62.82 44.52
C LEU A 181 -47.82 63.91 43.42
N LYS A 182 -47.61 63.54 42.15
CA LYS A 182 -47.81 64.44 41.01
C LYS A 182 -49.28 64.51 40.60
N ASP A 183 -49.95 63.36 40.61
CA ASP A 183 -51.34 63.22 40.18
C ASP A 183 -52.33 63.84 41.18
N ASP A 184 -52.01 63.80 42.48
CA ASP A 184 -52.73 64.52 43.54
C ASP A 184 -51.84 65.57 44.24
N PRO A 185 -51.87 66.84 43.80
CA PRO A 185 -51.11 67.91 44.45
C PRO A 185 -51.49 68.17 45.91
N SER A 186 -52.67 67.73 46.36
CA SER A 186 -53.11 67.87 47.75
C SER A 186 -52.42 66.85 48.68
N ALA A 187 -51.93 65.74 48.13
CA ALA A 187 -51.16 64.73 48.83
C ALA A 187 -49.87 65.29 49.47
N LYS A 188 -49.35 66.42 48.95
CA LYS A 188 -48.20 67.15 49.53
C LYS A 188 -48.45 67.68 50.94
N TYR A 189 -49.72 67.84 51.32
CA TYR A 189 -50.11 68.37 52.63
C TYR A 189 -50.66 67.29 53.56
N THR A 190 -50.92 66.07 53.05
CA THR A 190 -51.51 64.96 53.81
C THR A 190 -50.55 63.78 54.01
N ALA A 191 -49.57 63.59 53.12
CA ALA A 191 -48.51 62.60 53.31
C ALA A 191 -47.58 63.02 54.46
N SER A 192 -47.21 62.06 55.31
CA SER A 192 -46.23 62.33 56.38
C SER A 192 -44.83 62.54 55.78
N THR A 193 -44.02 63.40 56.40
CA THR A 193 -42.64 63.64 55.94
C THR A 193 -41.81 62.36 56.07
N GLU A 194 -42.09 61.56 57.11
CA GLU A 194 -41.49 60.26 57.36
C GLU A 194 -41.74 59.28 56.21
N GLU A 195 -42.98 59.16 55.72
CA GLU A 195 -43.35 58.26 54.61
C GLU A 195 -42.68 58.65 53.29
N VAL A 196 -42.60 59.95 53.00
CA VAL A 196 -41.92 60.45 51.78
C VAL A 196 -40.42 60.13 51.84
N ILE A 197 -39.80 60.37 52.99
CA ILE A 197 -38.38 60.08 53.21
C ILE A 197 -38.12 58.57 53.11
N GLU A 198 -38.96 57.74 53.72
CA GLU A 198 -38.80 56.28 53.68
C GLU A 198 -38.87 55.74 52.25
N ASN A 199 -39.88 56.15 51.46
CA ASN A 199 -40.00 55.73 50.06
C ASN A 199 -38.82 56.23 49.21
N PHE A 200 -38.34 57.45 49.45
CA PHE A 200 -37.19 58.00 48.74
C PHE A 200 -35.89 57.24 49.08
N ILE A 201 -35.63 56.99 50.37
CA ILE A 201 -34.46 56.22 50.81
C ILE A 201 -34.51 54.82 50.23
N LYS A 202 -35.65 54.13 50.35
CA LYS A 202 -35.84 52.77 49.81
C LYS A 202 -35.57 52.71 48.30
N MET A 203 -36.06 53.70 47.54
CA MET A 203 -35.81 53.80 46.11
C MET A 203 -34.33 54.07 45.81
N ASN A 204 -33.69 55.00 46.53
CA ASN A 204 -32.27 55.30 46.38
C ASN A 204 -31.38 54.09 46.67
N ASP A 205 -31.68 53.35 47.73
CA ASP A 205 -30.95 52.15 48.12
C ASP A 205 -31.12 51.04 47.08
N ALA A 206 -32.31 50.88 46.53
CA ALA A 206 -32.57 49.94 45.44
C ALA A 206 -31.78 50.28 44.16
N ILE A 207 -31.70 51.57 43.79
CA ILE A 207 -30.89 52.03 42.65
C ILE A 207 -29.39 51.77 42.91
N SER A 208 -28.91 52.16 44.10
CA SER A 208 -27.51 52.04 44.49
C SER A 208 -27.05 50.58 44.55
N ALA A 209 -27.89 49.67 45.05
CA ALA A 209 -27.62 48.24 45.08
C ALA A 209 -27.70 47.57 43.69
N ARG A 210 -28.50 48.12 42.76
CA ARG A 210 -28.74 47.51 41.45
C ARG A 210 -27.59 47.69 40.46
N SER A 211 -26.95 48.86 40.44
CA SER A 211 -25.91 49.15 39.42
C SER A 211 -24.72 48.19 39.49
N PRO A 212 -24.11 47.89 40.67
CA PRO A 212 -23.03 46.91 40.76
C PRO A 212 -23.48 45.51 40.33
N VAL A 213 -24.71 45.13 40.68
CA VAL A 213 -25.27 43.81 40.33
C VAL A 213 -25.44 43.64 38.82
N LEU A 214 -25.92 44.68 38.12
CA LEU A 214 -26.01 44.68 36.66
C LEU A 214 -24.62 44.58 36.02
N GLU A 215 -23.63 45.26 36.57
CA GLU A 215 -22.27 45.20 36.04
C GLU A 215 -21.64 43.81 36.23
N ILE A 216 -21.83 43.18 37.40
CA ILE A 216 -21.39 41.81 37.67
C ILE A 216 -22.07 40.83 36.72
N GLU A 217 -23.38 40.96 36.50
CA GLU A 217 -24.14 40.15 35.53
C GLU A 217 -23.54 40.29 34.13
N ARG A 218 -23.36 41.52 33.66
CA ARG A 218 -22.82 41.83 32.33
C ARG A 218 -21.42 41.26 32.14
N LEU A 219 -20.54 41.42 33.12
CA LEU A 219 -19.16 40.90 33.08
C LEU A 219 -19.14 39.38 33.06
N GLY A 220 -19.95 38.71 33.88
CA GLY A 220 -20.07 37.25 33.87
C GLY A 220 -20.60 36.71 32.55
N SER A 221 -21.68 37.31 32.03
CA SER A 221 -22.25 36.99 30.71
C SER A 221 -21.22 37.22 29.60
N SER A 222 -20.44 38.30 29.66
CA SER A 222 -19.36 38.54 28.70
C SER A 222 -18.25 37.50 28.77
N ALA A 223 -17.80 37.13 29.97
CA ALA A 223 -16.79 36.09 30.16
C ALA A 223 -17.29 34.74 29.62
N ALA A 224 -18.51 34.35 29.98
CA ALA A 224 -19.14 33.12 29.52
C ALA A 224 -19.21 33.04 27.99
N ASN A 225 -19.64 34.12 27.33
CA ASN A 225 -19.70 34.17 25.88
C ASN A 225 -18.33 34.02 25.22
N MET A 226 -17.28 34.66 25.76
CA MET A 226 -15.91 34.52 25.23
C MET A 226 -15.37 33.10 25.39
N ILE A 227 -15.65 32.45 26.52
CA ILE A 227 -15.19 31.10 26.81
C ILE A 227 -15.90 30.09 25.91
N ILE A 228 -17.22 30.20 25.79
CA ILE A 228 -18.00 29.34 24.88
C ILE A 228 -17.54 29.55 23.44
N ALA A 229 -17.36 30.80 22.99
CA ALA A 229 -16.85 31.09 21.64
C ALA A 229 -15.44 30.53 21.41
N SER A 230 -14.59 30.50 22.43
CA SER A 230 -13.24 29.92 22.33
C SER A 230 -13.25 28.44 21.98
N THR A 231 -14.28 27.68 22.40
CA THR A 231 -14.35 26.23 22.16
C THR A 231 -14.52 25.85 20.70
N THR A 232 -14.95 26.79 19.85
CA THR A 232 -15.17 26.60 18.41
C THR A 232 -14.26 27.49 17.55
N GLU A 233 -13.47 28.36 18.16
CA GLU A 233 -12.52 29.24 17.47
C GLU A 233 -11.47 28.41 16.70
N THR A 234 -11.11 28.88 15.51
CA THR A 234 -10.16 28.21 14.60
C THR A 234 -8.87 29.01 14.44
N GLN A 235 -8.86 30.29 14.79
CA GLN A 235 -7.68 31.15 14.66
C GLN A 235 -6.81 31.08 15.92
N ALA A 236 -5.60 30.51 15.79
CA ALA A 236 -4.63 30.39 16.89
C ALA A 236 -4.29 31.74 17.57
N VAL A 237 -4.20 32.82 16.78
CA VAL A 237 -3.95 34.17 17.30
C VAL A 237 -5.09 34.62 18.23
N ARG A 238 -6.34 34.35 17.87
CA ARG A 238 -7.50 34.70 18.71
C ARG A 238 -7.51 33.88 19.99
N LEU A 239 -7.28 32.57 19.90
CA LEU A 239 -7.17 31.67 21.05
C LEU A 239 -6.06 32.09 22.02
N SER A 240 -5.01 32.76 21.55
CA SER A 240 -3.93 33.26 22.41
C SER A 240 -4.29 34.55 23.16
N ILE A 241 -5.23 35.34 22.63
CA ILE A 241 -5.66 36.61 23.22
C ILE A 241 -6.85 36.41 24.18
N ILE A 242 -7.73 35.45 23.89
CA ILE A 242 -8.95 35.19 24.67
C ILE A 242 -8.68 35.02 26.18
N PRO A 243 -7.71 34.20 26.64
CA PRO A 243 -7.43 34.03 28.07
C PRO A 243 -7.04 35.33 28.78
N VAL A 244 -6.31 36.23 28.11
CA VAL A 244 -5.92 37.54 28.66
C VAL A 244 -7.15 38.41 28.89
N ARG A 245 -8.08 38.42 27.93
CA ARG A 245 -9.33 39.18 28.02
C ARG A 245 -10.25 38.62 29.12
N ILE A 246 -10.38 37.30 29.20
CA ILE A 246 -11.14 36.61 30.25
C ILE A 246 -10.60 37.00 31.64
N ARG A 247 -9.27 36.95 31.83
CA ARG A 247 -8.64 37.33 33.10
C ARG A 247 -8.96 38.78 33.49
N GLY A 248 -8.93 39.70 32.53
CA GLY A 248 -9.35 41.09 32.75
C GLY A 248 -10.82 41.20 33.17
N THR A 249 -11.72 40.51 32.47
CA THR A 249 -13.16 40.51 32.80
C THR A 249 -13.45 39.94 34.18
N TYR A 250 -12.73 38.90 34.63
CA TYR A 250 -12.86 38.40 36.00
C TYR A 250 -12.30 39.39 37.03
N ALA A 251 -11.19 40.06 36.76
CA ALA A 251 -10.66 41.09 37.65
C ALA A 251 -11.66 42.25 37.81
N ASP A 252 -12.27 42.70 36.72
CA ASP A 252 -13.30 43.73 36.74
C ASP A 252 -14.54 43.26 37.53
N ALA A 253 -14.94 41.99 37.39
CA ALA A 253 -16.08 41.42 38.11
C ALA A 253 -15.80 41.35 39.62
N LEU A 254 -14.59 40.95 40.01
CA LEU A 254 -14.15 40.94 41.41
C LEU A 254 -14.11 42.36 42.00
N ALA A 255 -13.66 43.36 41.23
CA ALA A 255 -13.68 44.74 41.67
C ALA A 255 -15.11 45.28 41.85
N ALA A 256 -16.04 44.90 40.96
CA ALA A 256 -17.45 45.28 41.09
C ALA A 256 -18.12 44.65 42.32
N LEU A 257 -17.66 43.47 42.77
CA LEU A 257 -18.15 42.83 44.00
C LEU A 257 -17.88 43.68 45.24
N GLU A 258 -16.78 44.45 45.31
CA GLU A 258 -16.46 45.28 46.48
C GLU A 258 -17.56 46.30 46.81
N SER A 259 -18.36 46.71 45.82
CA SER A 259 -19.48 47.62 45.99
C SER A 259 -20.77 46.94 46.51
N ILE A 260 -20.78 45.62 46.66
CA ILE A 260 -21.90 44.86 47.23
C ILE A 260 -21.75 44.80 48.76
N GLY A 261 -22.79 45.19 49.49
CA GLY A 261 -22.78 45.11 50.97
C GLY A 261 -23.01 43.70 51.54
N ASN A 262 -23.52 42.76 50.74
CA ASN A 262 -23.80 41.39 51.18
C ASN A 262 -22.55 40.50 51.11
N GLU A 263 -21.89 40.28 52.25
CA GLU A 263 -20.67 39.46 52.36
C GLU A 263 -20.85 38.01 51.90
N ARG A 264 -22.02 37.41 52.15
CA ARG A 264 -22.30 36.03 51.70
C ARG A 264 -22.36 35.94 50.18
N LEU A 265 -22.96 36.95 49.53
CA LEU A 265 -23.02 37.03 48.08
C LEU A 265 -21.63 37.26 47.49
N LYS A 266 -20.83 38.16 48.08
CA LYS A 266 -19.45 38.40 47.68
C LYS A 266 -18.62 37.11 47.71
N ASN A 267 -18.60 36.41 48.84
CA ASN A 267 -17.85 35.15 48.99
C ASN A 267 -18.30 34.08 47.99
N PHE A 268 -19.61 33.98 47.72
CA PHE A 268 -20.13 33.06 46.71
C PHE A 268 -19.59 33.36 45.31
N TYR A 269 -19.58 34.63 44.89
CA TYR A 269 -19.06 35.01 43.57
C TYR A 269 -17.54 34.90 43.47
N VAL A 270 -16.80 35.19 44.54
CA VAL A 270 -15.34 34.97 44.57
C VAL A 270 -15.04 33.49 44.31
N GLU A 271 -15.71 32.57 45.01
CA GLU A 271 -15.54 31.13 44.80
C GLU A 271 -16.00 30.67 43.40
N LEU A 272 -17.11 31.23 42.91
CA LEU A 272 -17.64 30.88 41.59
C LEU A 272 -16.71 31.35 40.45
N ILE A 273 -16.20 32.58 40.54
CA ILE A 273 -15.24 33.14 39.59
C ILE A 273 -13.93 32.35 39.63
N ASP A 274 -13.45 31.92 40.81
CA ASP A 274 -12.27 31.05 40.91
C ASP A 274 -12.46 29.73 40.14
N LYS A 275 -13.59 29.05 40.34
CA LYS A 275 -13.92 27.81 39.60
C LYS A 275 -14.01 28.05 38.10
N MET A 276 -14.72 29.10 37.68
CA MET A 276 -14.82 29.45 36.26
C MET A 276 -13.47 29.84 35.65
N SER A 277 -12.61 30.52 36.42
CA SER A 277 -11.25 30.91 35.99
C SER A 277 -10.37 29.69 35.76
N LYS A 278 -10.44 28.66 36.60
CA LYS A 278 -9.68 27.41 36.42
C LYS A 278 -10.02 26.68 35.11
N LEU A 279 -11.26 26.79 34.64
CA LEU A 279 -11.72 26.18 33.38
C LEU A 279 -11.41 27.04 32.13
N SER A 280 -11.03 28.30 32.31
CA SER A 280 -10.95 29.28 31.20
C SER A 280 -9.61 29.98 31.06
N VAL A 281 -8.73 29.84 32.05
CA VAL A 281 -7.38 30.41 32.05
C VAL A 281 -6.39 29.36 32.57
N GLY A 282 -5.23 29.24 31.92
CA GLY A 282 -4.18 28.29 32.28
C GLY A 282 -4.07 27.12 31.30
N ASP A 283 -3.11 26.24 31.53
CA ASP A 283 -2.69 25.21 30.56
C ASP A 283 -3.78 24.15 30.28
N ASP A 284 -4.67 23.94 31.26
CA ASP A 284 -5.79 22.98 31.19
C ASP A 284 -7.15 23.63 30.92
N SER A 285 -7.14 24.88 30.45
CA SER A 285 -8.36 25.62 30.15
C SER A 285 -8.99 25.22 28.81
N LEU A 286 -10.29 25.50 28.67
CA LEU A 286 -11.03 25.27 27.44
C LEU A 286 -10.38 25.88 26.18
N PRO A 287 -9.85 27.13 26.20
CA PRO A 287 -9.08 27.68 25.08
C PRO A 287 -7.82 26.88 24.75
N GLU A 288 -7.07 26.41 25.75
CA GLU A 288 -5.85 25.62 25.52
C GLU A 288 -6.16 24.21 25.00
N LEU A 289 -7.22 23.57 25.50
CA LEU A 289 -7.71 22.31 24.93
C LEU A 289 -8.11 22.47 23.46
N ARG A 290 -8.75 23.59 23.08
CA ARG A 290 -9.05 23.89 21.67
C ARG A 290 -7.78 24.08 20.85
N LYS A 291 -6.74 24.72 21.38
CA LYS A 291 -5.45 24.82 20.68
C LYS A 291 -4.81 23.45 20.46
N ARG A 292 -4.80 22.60 21.50
CA ARG A 292 -4.29 21.22 21.41
C ARG A 292 -5.06 20.40 20.36
N GLU A 293 -6.38 20.53 20.32
CA GLU A 293 -7.22 19.87 19.31
C GLU A 293 -6.88 20.32 17.88
N LEU A 294 -6.69 21.63 17.66
CA LEU A 294 -6.29 22.16 16.34
C LEU A 294 -4.88 21.69 15.94
N ALA A 295 -3.94 21.68 16.87
CA ALA A 295 -2.59 21.18 16.63
C ALA A 295 -2.59 19.68 16.30
N ALA A 296 -3.36 18.87 17.02
CA ALA A 296 -3.53 17.45 16.72
C ALA A 296 -4.15 17.23 15.33
N ALA A 297 -5.13 18.05 14.93
CA ALA A 297 -5.73 17.97 13.60
C ALA A 297 -4.74 18.33 12.47
N GLU A 298 -3.92 19.37 12.66
CA GLU A 298 -2.85 19.74 11.73
C GLU A 298 -1.79 18.64 11.62
N GLU A 299 -1.40 18.06 12.76
CA GLU A 299 -0.48 16.94 12.84
C GLU A 299 -1.01 15.70 12.10
N SER A 300 -2.26 15.31 12.36
CA SER A 300 -2.91 14.20 11.64
C SER A 300 -2.88 14.44 10.12
N GLN A 301 -3.18 15.66 9.66
CA GLN A 301 -3.16 15.98 8.24
C GLN A 301 -1.75 15.88 7.64
N ARG A 302 -0.72 16.29 8.39
CA ARG A 302 0.68 16.16 7.97
C ARG A 302 1.10 14.69 7.86
N LEU A 303 0.74 13.88 8.85
CA LEU A 303 1.04 12.44 8.86
C LEU A 303 0.35 11.69 7.72
N VAL A 304 -0.87 12.07 7.35
CA VAL A 304 -1.56 11.51 6.16
C VAL A 304 -0.80 11.85 4.86
N ILE A 305 -0.25 13.06 4.75
CA ILE A 305 0.55 13.45 3.58
C ILE A 305 1.84 12.65 3.53
N GLN A 306 2.56 12.57 4.66
CA GLN A 306 3.83 11.83 4.76
C GLN A 306 3.67 10.33 4.48
N SER A 307 2.59 9.70 4.98
CA SER A 307 2.33 8.29 4.69
C SER A 307 2.10 8.06 3.18
N GLY A 308 1.39 8.98 2.52
CA GLY A 308 1.25 8.99 1.06
C GLY A 308 2.59 9.16 0.33
N GLU A 309 3.51 9.97 0.83
CA GLU A 309 4.85 10.15 0.24
C GLU A 309 5.68 8.86 0.32
N PHE A 310 5.76 8.23 1.50
CA PHE A 310 6.51 6.98 1.68
C PHE A 310 5.97 5.83 0.83
N ALA A 311 4.64 5.69 0.74
CA ALA A 311 4.05 4.68 -0.11
C ALA A 311 4.25 4.96 -1.61
N ASN A 312 4.24 6.22 -2.04
CA ASN A 312 4.58 6.58 -3.41
C ASN A 312 6.04 6.26 -3.73
N ALA A 313 6.96 6.54 -2.81
CA ALA A 313 8.38 6.18 -2.94
C ALA A 313 8.57 4.66 -3.00
N MET A 314 7.84 3.92 -2.16
CA MET A 314 7.82 2.45 -2.20
C MET A 314 7.30 1.95 -3.54
N ARG A 315 6.15 2.44 -4.02
CA ARG A 315 5.59 2.08 -5.32
C ARG A 315 6.54 2.37 -6.48
N SER A 316 7.30 3.47 -6.43
CA SER A 316 8.33 3.77 -7.42
C SER A 316 9.46 2.73 -7.40
N SER A 317 9.93 2.36 -6.21
CA SER A 317 10.98 1.34 -6.04
C SER A 317 10.50 -0.05 -6.49
N VAL A 318 9.23 -0.37 -6.22
CA VAL A 318 8.59 -1.60 -6.70
C VAL A 318 8.44 -1.60 -8.22
N ALA A 319 8.09 -0.45 -8.83
CA ALA A 319 8.01 -0.34 -10.28
C ALA A 319 9.38 -0.53 -10.94
N GLU A 320 10.46 -0.02 -10.32
CA GLU A 320 11.84 -0.27 -10.75
C GLU A 320 12.19 -1.76 -10.68
N LEU A 321 11.86 -2.42 -9.56
CA LEU A 321 12.07 -3.85 -9.36
C LEU A 321 11.33 -4.69 -10.41
N VAL A 322 10.05 -4.39 -10.65
CA VAL A 322 9.21 -5.05 -11.66
C VAL A 322 9.76 -4.81 -13.07
N ALA A 323 10.24 -3.61 -13.38
CA ALA A 323 10.84 -3.31 -14.69
C ALA A 323 12.12 -4.12 -14.91
N ALA A 324 12.97 -4.21 -13.90
CA ALA A 324 14.20 -5.00 -13.96
C ALA A 324 13.92 -6.51 -14.11
N LEU A 325 12.98 -7.05 -13.33
CA LEU A 325 12.55 -8.46 -13.46
C LEU A 325 11.97 -8.77 -14.85
N ASN A 326 11.12 -7.88 -15.39
CA ASN A 326 10.59 -8.04 -16.74
C ASN A 326 11.70 -8.01 -17.81
N SER A 327 12.74 -7.20 -17.63
CA SER A 327 13.91 -7.19 -18.51
C SER A 327 14.63 -8.54 -18.47
N GLU A 328 14.87 -9.10 -17.28
CA GLU A 328 15.50 -10.43 -17.15
C GLU A 328 14.67 -11.55 -17.77
N VAL A 329 13.33 -11.51 -17.63
CA VAL A 329 12.43 -12.47 -18.29
C VAL A 329 12.52 -12.35 -19.81
N GLN A 330 12.57 -11.12 -20.34
CA GLN A 330 12.73 -10.89 -21.78
C GLN A 330 14.08 -11.40 -22.28
N ASP A 331 15.16 -11.18 -21.53
CA ASP A 331 16.49 -11.69 -21.86
C ASP A 331 16.55 -13.21 -21.82
N ALA A 332 15.95 -13.85 -20.80
CA ALA A 332 15.85 -15.30 -20.70
C ALA A 332 15.03 -15.88 -21.87
N ALA A 333 13.89 -15.27 -22.21
CA ALA A 333 13.07 -15.69 -23.35
C ALA A 333 13.80 -15.51 -24.70
N ALA A 334 14.55 -14.41 -24.86
CA ALA A 334 15.37 -14.18 -26.04
C ALA A 334 16.49 -15.22 -26.18
N GLN A 335 17.16 -15.56 -25.07
CA GLN A 335 18.17 -16.63 -25.05
C GLN A 335 17.56 -18.00 -25.39
N ALA A 336 16.40 -18.33 -24.83
CA ALA A 336 15.67 -19.57 -25.15
C ALA A 336 15.37 -19.68 -26.65
N LYS A 337 14.94 -18.57 -27.28
CA LYS A 337 14.67 -18.49 -28.72
C LYS A 337 15.93 -18.64 -29.58
N VAL A 338 17.06 -18.12 -29.13
CA VAL A 338 18.36 -18.31 -29.80
C VAL A 338 18.77 -19.78 -29.74
N VAL A 339 18.64 -20.41 -28.56
CA VAL A 339 18.95 -21.85 -28.37
C VAL A 339 18.04 -22.71 -29.25
N GLU A 340 16.74 -22.43 -29.28
CA GLU A 340 15.78 -23.11 -30.16
C GLU A 340 16.22 -23.04 -31.63
N LYS A 341 16.53 -21.85 -32.14
CA LYS A 341 16.95 -21.66 -33.54
C LYS A 341 18.26 -22.36 -33.86
N GLN A 342 19.25 -22.29 -32.96
CA GLN A 342 20.53 -22.99 -33.14
C GLN A 342 20.33 -24.51 -33.19
N SER A 343 19.51 -25.05 -32.30
CA SER A 343 19.20 -26.48 -32.25
C SER A 343 18.44 -26.97 -33.48
N LEU A 344 17.43 -26.22 -33.95
CA LEU A 344 16.72 -26.53 -35.20
C LEU A 344 17.67 -26.51 -36.40
N THR A 345 18.60 -25.55 -36.43
CA THR A 345 19.61 -25.47 -37.49
C THR A 345 20.57 -26.67 -37.44
N ALA A 346 21.03 -27.07 -36.25
CA ALA A 346 21.89 -28.24 -36.07
C ALA A 346 21.18 -29.54 -36.50
N LEU A 347 19.92 -29.73 -36.10
CA LEU A 347 19.11 -30.88 -36.52
C LEU A 347 18.90 -30.90 -38.04
N ALA A 348 18.62 -29.75 -38.66
CA ALA A 348 18.49 -29.65 -40.11
C ALA A 348 19.79 -30.02 -40.84
N VAL A 349 20.95 -29.58 -40.33
CA VAL A 349 22.27 -29.94 -40.88
C VAL A 349 22.54 -31.44 -40.74
N VAL A 350 22.26 -32.04 -39.57
CA VAL A 350 22.42 -33.49 -39.35
C VAL A 350 21.48 -34.29 -40.26
N ALA A 351 20.22 -33.88 -40.39
CA ALA A 351 19.25 -34.52 -41.27
C ALA A 351 19.68 -34.43 -42.75
N ALA A 352 20.10 -33.25 -43.21
CA ALA A 352 20.60 -33.06 -44.56
C ALA A 352 21.85 -33.91 -44.83
N ALA A 353 22.79 -33.97 -43.88
CA ALA A 353 23.97 -34.82 -43.98
C ALA A 353 23.60 -36.31 -44.05
N ALA A 354 22.65 -36.77 -43.22
CA ALA A 354 22.18 -38.15 -43.23
C ALA A 354 21.56 -38.54 -44.59
N ILE A 355 20.75 -37.65 -45.18
CA ILE A 355 20.16 -37.85 -46.51
C ILE A 355 21.25 -37.88 -47.59
N LEU A 356 22.16 -36.91 -47.59
CA LEU A 356 23.22 -36.80 -48.59
C LEU A 356 24.16 -38.01 -48.54
N ILE A 357 24.58 -38.43 -47.34
CA ILE A 357 25.46 -39.59 -47.16
C ILE A 357 24.74 -40.86 -47.62
N SER A 358 23.47 -41.05 -47.25
CA SER A 358 22.68 -42.21 -47.70
C SER A 358 22.55 -42.24 -49.23
N LEU A 359 22.32 -41.08 -49.86
CA LEU A 359 22.25 -40.96 -51.31
C LEU A 359 23.60 -41.26 -51.98
N ILE A 360 24.71 -40.76 -51.44
CA ILE A 360 26.06 -41.04 -51.93
C ILE A 360 26.37 -42.53 -51.85
N ILE A 361 26.08 -43.17 -50.71
CA ILE A 361 26.24 -44.61 -50.52
C ILE A 361 25.39 -45.37 -51.55
N TYR A 362 24.14 -44.98 -51.74
CA TYR A 362 23.25 -45.61 -52.72
C TYR A 362 23.80 -45.50 -54.15
N VAL A 363 24.16 -44.29 -54.60
CA VAL A 363 24.59 -44.06 -55.99
C VAL A 363 25.95 -44.69 -56.28
N VAL A 364 26.95 -44.41 -55.43
CA VAL A 364 28.34 -44.82 -55.67
C VAL A 364 28.54 -46.30 -55.37
N TYR A 365 28.05 -46.77 -54.21
CA TYR A 365 28.34 -48.13 -53.74
C TYR A 365 27.26 -49.12 -54.17
N VAL A 366 26.00 -48.88 -53.81
CA VAL A 366 24.92 -49.87 -54.06
C VAL A 366 24.60 -49.97 -55.55
N ARG A 367 24.21 -48.88 -56.22
CA ARG A 367 23.84 -48.88 -57.64
C ARG A 367 25.04 -49.10 -58.55
N GLY A 368 26.11 -48.31 -58.36
CA GLY A 368 27.26 -48.30 -59.25
C GLY A 368 28.14 -49.55 -59.18
N ASN A 369 28.33 -50.11 -57.99
CA ASN A 369 29.25 -51.22 -57.76
C ASN A 369 28.53 -52.53 -57.45
N LEU A 370 27.61 -52.55 -56.47
CA LEU A 370 26.97 -53.77 -55.98
C LEU A 370 25.95 -54.33 -56.99
N LEU A 371 24.88 -53.58 -57.25
CA LEU A 371 23.76 -53.99 -58.10
C LEU A 371 24.19 -54.20 -59.54
N ARG A 372 25.09 -53.35 -60.06
CA ARG A 372 25.64 -53.54 -61.42
C ARG A 372 26.39 -54.87 -61.55
N ARG A 373 27.18 -55.25 -60.56
CA ARG A 373 27.93 -56.51 -60.58
C ARG A 373 27.04 -57.72 -60.35
N LEU A 374 26.03 -57.61 -59.47
CA LEU A 374 25.01 -58.66 -59.28
C LEU A 374 24.17 -58.86 -60.55
N ALA A 375 23.69 -57.79 -61.19
CA ALA A 375 22.92 -57.87 -62.43
C ALA A 375 23.74 -58.45 -63.59
N GLY A 376 25.04 -58.11 -63.65
CA GLY A 376 25.98 -58.75 -64.58
C GLY A 376 26.07 -60.25 -64.35
N LEU A 377 26.29 -60.68 -63.10
CA LEU A 377 26.37 -62.09 -62.73
C LEU A 377 25.06 -62.85 -63.00
N GLN A 378 23.91 -62.23 -62.68
CA GLN A 378 22.58 -62.77 -62.95
C GLN A 378 22.38 -62.98 -64.46
N LYS A 379 22.70 -61.98 -65.28
CA LYS A 379 22.59 -62.08 -66.74
C LYS A 379 23.44 -63.22 -67.27
N THR A 380 24.69 -63.33 -66.80
CA THR A 380 25.60 -64.43 -67.15
C THR A 380 24.99 -65.79 -66.77
N MET A 381 24.45 -65.95 -65.55
CA MET A 381 23.80 -67.20 -65.13
C MET A 381 22.59 -67.56 -65.99
N VAL A 382 21.73 -66.60 -66.32
CA VAL A 382 20.55 -66.82 -67.20
C VAL A 382 21.01 -67.25 -68.59
N THR A 383 21.99 -66.57 -69.17
CA THR A 383 22.51 -66.90 -70.50
C THR A 383 23.21 -68.27 -70.55
N LEU A 384 23.91 -68.67 -69.49
CA LEU A 384 24.44 -70.04 -69.36
C LEU A 384 23.32 -71.09 -69.27
N ALA A 385 22.24 -70.81 -68.53
CA ALA A 385 21.09 -71.71 -68.39
C ALA A 385 20.30 -71.86 -69.71
N ASP A 386 20.27 -70.81 -70.53
CA ASP A 386 19.71 -70.83 -71.90
C ASP A 386 20.63 -71.55 -72.91
N GLY A 387 21.77 -72.10 -72.46
CA GLY A 387 22.64 -72.97 -73.26
C GLY A 387 23.79 -72.28 -74.00
N ASN A 388 24.00 -70.97 -73.78
CA ASN A 388 25.11 -70.25 -74.42
C ASN A 388 26.35 -70.20 -73.50
N LEU A 389 27.35 -71.01 -73.84
CA LEU A 389 28.60 -71.17 -73.08
C LEU A 389 29.74 -70.23 -73.53
N ASP A 390 29.56 -69.47 -74.63
CA ASP A 390 30.55 -68.53 -75.17
C ASP A 390 30.36 -67.12 -74.60
N ILE A 391 30.29 -67.03 -73.27
CA ILE A 391 30.22 -65.74 -72.58
C ILE A 391 31.31 -65.63 -71.52
N ASP A 392 31.83 -64.41 -71.35
CA ASP A 392 32.82 -64.10 -70.31
C ASP A 392 32.14 -63.97 -68.94
N VAL A 393 32.67 -64.70 -67.95
CA VAL A 393 32.12 -64.68 -66.59
C VAL A 393 32.83 -63.58 -65.81
N PRO A 394 32.12 -62.60 -65.22
CA PRO A 394 32.78 -61.49 -64.55
C PRO A 394 33.46 -61.92 -63.23
N VAL A 395 34.74 -62.30 -63.31
CA VAL A 395 35.55 -62.80 -62.17
C VAL A 395 36.59 -61.81 -61.62
N LYS A 396 36.50 -60.52 -61.99
CA LYS A 396 37.36 -59.47 -61.41
C LYS A 396 36.86 -59.03 -60.03
N GLY A 397 37.75 -59.04 -59.04
CA GLY A 397 37.50 -58.54 -57.67
C GLY A 397 37.89 -59.52 -56.56
N ASN A 398 37.77 -59.06 -55.30
CA ASN A 398 38.16 -59.82 -54.10
C ASN A 398 37.04 -59.87 -53.05
N ASP A 399 35.78 -59.93 -53.49
CA ASP A 399 34.62 -60.01 -52.60
C ASP A 399 33.73 -61.23 -52.93
N GLU A 400 32.63 -61.38 -52.19
CA GLU A 400 31.70 -62.49 -52.23
C GLU A 400 31.03 -62.62 -53.61
N ILE A 401 30.77 -61.50 -54.30
CA ILE A 401 30.23 -61.53 -55.68
C ILE A 401 31.26 -62.12 -56.63
N THR A 402 32.53 -61.74 -56.50
CA THR A 402 33.59 -62.37 -57.32
C THR A 402 33.79 -63.83 -56.96
N ALA A 403 33.65 -64.22 -55.68
CA ALA A 403 33.70 -65.62 -55.28
C ALA A 403 32.58 -66.44 -55.93
N MET A 404 31.36 -65.90 -56.02
CA MET A 404 30.26 -66.51 -56.78
C MET A 404 30.58 -66.57 -58.28
N GLY A 405 31.16 -65.51 -58.86
CA GLY A 405 31.57 -65.52 -60.28
C GLY A 405 32.60 -66.61 -60.60
N ARG A 406 33.60 -66.81 -59.73
CA ARG A 406 34.55 -67.92 -59.89
C ARG A 406 33.87 -69.29 -59.83
N ALA A 407 32.87 -69.45 -58.96
CA ALA A 407 32.10 -70.70 -58.91
C ALA A 407 31.29 -70.92 -60.21
N VAL A 408 30.67 -69.87 -60.75
CA VAL A 408 29.94 -69.93 -62.03
C VAL A 408 30.87 -70.23 -63.20
N GLU A 409 32.08 -69.68 -63.20
CA GLU A 409 33.11 -69.98 -64.20
C GLU A 409 33.50 -71.47 -64.18
N VAL A 410 33.70 -72.04 -62.99
CA VAL A 410 33.94 -73.49 -62.85
C VAL A 410 32.75 -74.33 -63.34
N PHE A 411 31.50 -73.89 -63.12
CA PHE A 411 30.32 -74.57 -63.68
C PHE A 411 30.27 -74.48 -65.22
N LYS A 412 30.63 -73.32 -65.81
CA LYS A 412 30.77 -73.15 -67.26
C LYS A 412 31.80 -74.12 -67.83
N ASP A 413 32.98 -74.15 -67.23
CA ASP A 413 34.10 -74.98 -67.67
C ASP A 413 33.80 -76.48 -67.51
N ASN A 414 32.98 -76.86 -66.53
CA ASN A 414 32.49 -78.22 -66.38
C ASN A 414 31.40 -78.57 -67.41
N ALA A 415 30.48 -77.64 -67.71
CA ALA A 415 29.46 -77.84 -68.74
C ALA A 415 30.05 -77.93 -70.17
N LEU A 416 31.22 -77.32 -70.42
CA LEU A 416 31.99 -77.46 -71.66
C LEU A 416 32.74 -78.80 -71.79
N LYS A 417 32.90 -79.55 -70.70
CA LYS A 417 33.62 -80.84 -70.66
C LYS A 417 32.70 -82.06 -70.76
N VAL A 418 31.38 -81.84 -70.74
CA VAL A 418 30.33 -82.85 -70.96
C VAL A 418 29.86 -82.71 -72.40
#